data_AF-A0AAC9BGD8-F1
#
_entry.id   AF-A0AAC9BGD8-F1
#
_cell.length_a   1.000
_cell.length_b   1.000
_cell.length_c   1.000
_cell.angle_alpha   90.00
_cell.angle_beta   90.00
_cell.angle_gamma   90.00
#
_symmetry.space_group_name_H-M   'P 1'
#
loop_
_entity.id
_entity.type
_entity.pdbx_description
1 polymer ?
#
loop_
_entity_poly.entity_id
_entity_poly.type
_entity_poly.pdbx_seq_one_letter_code
_entity_poly.pdbx_strand_id
1 'polypeptide(L)'
;MNFSSLASDPNLPAASMVCMAANVGDGTDGLKSTDVLVAQTASKVTSATDLAGITFSQYWEDCRRDGLPAATPASVHSSIAVDTSGNATLTIEGQTPVTLTAGKLTALLSGVPASAVGLPGNAWFQAVRFVSAGRTRFAIVEHGANPGNTNRGYVGVWVQ
;
A
#
# COMPACT_ATOMS: atom_id res chain seq x y z
N MET A 1 1.39 -19.45 23.23
CA MET A 1 0.73 -18.15 22.97
C MET A 1 -0.50 -18.42 22.14
N ASN A 2 -1.67 -17.86 22.47
CA ASN A 2 -2.88 -18.06 21.68
C ASN A 2 -3.02 -16.93 20.64
N PHE A 3 -3.68 -17.20 19.52
CA PHE A 3 -3.87 -16.23 18.44
C PHE A 3 -4.51 -14.92 18.92
N SER A 4 -5.42 -15.02 19.89
CA SER A 4 -6.09 -13.89 20.53
C SER A 4 -5.15 -12.94 21.28
N SER A 5 -4.07 -13.44 21.91
CA SER A 5 -3.07 -12.61 22.59
C SER A 5 -2.18 -11.82 21.64
N LEU A 6 -1.96 -12.34 20.42
CA LEU A 6 -1.24 -11.62 19.36
C LEU A 6 -2.10 -10.48 18.83
N ALA A 7 -3.40 -10.70 18.57
CA ALA A 7 -4.31 -9.66 18.08
C ALA A 7 -4.45 -8.43 19.01
N SER A 8 -4.18 -8.60 20.31
CA SER A 8 -4.16 -7.54 21.31
C SER A 8 -2.78 -6.90 21.54
N ASP A 9 -1.73 -7.38 20.88
CA ASP A 9 -0.37 -6.87 21.05
C ASP A 9 -0.25 -5.49 20.36
N PRO A 10 0.02 -4.40 21.12
CA PRO A 10 0.21 -3.07 20.56
C PRO A 10 1.44 -2.94 19.66
N ASN A 11 2.29 -3.97 19.61
CA ASN A 11 3.47 -4.06 18.75
C ASN A 11 3.22 -4.85 17.45
N LEU A 12 2.03 -5.41 17.23
CA LEU A 12 1.74 -6.01 15.92
C LEU A 12 1.79 -4.94 14.83
N PRO A 13 2.43 -5.22 13.68
CA PRO A 13 2.40 -4.30 12.55
C PRO A 13 0.95 -4.11 12.10
N ALA A 14 0.54 -2.86 11.95
CA ALA A 14 -0.84 -2.54 11.60
C ALA A 14 -1.27 -3.00 10.20
N ALA A 15 -0.28 -3.23 9.33
CA ALA A 15 -0.42 -3.99 8.10
C ALA A 15 0.79 -4.94 8.03
N SER A 16 0.53 -6.23 7.82
CA SER A 16 1.57 -7.25 7.63
C SER A 16 1.36 -7.95 6.30
N MET A 17 2.38 -7.97 5.47
CA MET A 17 2.34 -8.67 4.19
C MET A 17 2.65 -10.16 4.39
N VAL A 18 1.80 -11.03 3.86
CA VAL A 18 2.00 -12.49 3.88
C VAL A 18 2.86 -12.87 2.68
N CYS A 19 4.06 -13.33 3.00
CA CYS A 19 5.07 -13.75 2.03
C CYS A 19 5.05 -15.26 1.88
N MET A 20 4.81 -15.76 0.68
CA MET A 20 4.92 -17.19 0.37
C MET A 20 6.02 -17.44 -0.64
N ALA A 21 6.68 -18.58 -0.53
CA ALA A 21 7.55 -19.07 -1.58
C ALA A 21 6.74 -19.22 -2.87
N ALA A 22 7.25 -18.62 -3.93
CA ALA A 22 6.62 -18.54 -5.23
C ALA A 22 7.14 -19.64 -6.15
N ASN A 23 6.38 -19.96 -7.20
CA ASN A 23 6.77 -21.00 -8.15
C ASN A 23 7.97 -20.53 -8.99
N VAL A 24 8.61 -21.46 -9.69
CA VAL A 24 9.67 -21.14 -10.66
C VAL A 24 9.13 -20.13 -11.69
N GLY A 25 9.75 -18.95 -11.76
CA GLY A 25 9.37 -17.85 -12.68
C GLY A 25 8.73 -16.63 -12.04
N ASP A 26 8.56 -16.59 -10.71
CA ASP A 26 7.85 -15.52 -10.01
C ASP A 26 8.74 -14.36 -9.51
N GLY A 27 10.02 -14.29 -9.90
CA GLY A 27 10.93 -13.18 -9.58
C GLY A 27 12.24 -13.61 -8.93
N THR A 28 13.11 -12.65 -8.61
CA THR A 28 14.53 -12.88 -8.25
C THR A 28 14.78 -13.54 -6.89
N ASP A 29 13.87 -13.40 -5.92
CA ASP A 29 14.04 -13.98 -4.57
C ASP A 29 13.02 -15.09 -4.25
N GLY A 30 12.13 -15.41 -5.19
CA GLY A 30 11.15 -16.48 -5.03
C GLY A 30 10.12 -16.27 -3.92
N LEU A 31 9.88 -15.03 -3.46
CA LEU A 31 8.77 -14.69 -2.56
C LEU A 31 7.72 -13.87 -3.31
N LYS A 32 6.44 -14.13 -3.01
CA LYS A 32 5.29 -13.35 -3.50
C LYS A 32 4.41 -12.90 -2.35
N SER A 33 3.92 -11.67 -2.45
CA SER A 33 2.89 -11.17 -1.55
C SER A 33 1.53 -11.71 -1.99
N THR A 34 0.82 -12.36 -1.07
CA THR A 34 -0.49 -12.98 -1.35
C THR A 34 -1.60 -12.22 -0.65
N ASP A 35 -1.36 -11.83 0.60
CA ASP A 35 -2.31 -11.13 1.44
C ASP A 35 -1.64 -10.00 2.21
N VAL A 36 -2.45 -9.02 2.62
CA VAL A 36 -2.06 -8.01 3.61
C VAL A 36 -3.03 -8.10 4.78
N LEU A 37 -2.51 -8.53 5.93
CA LEU A 37 -3.24 -8.59 7.18
C LEU A 37 -3.27 -7.21 7.81
N VAL A 38 -4.45 -6.63 7.94
CA VAL A 38 -4.63 -5.34 8.63
C VAL A 38 -5.14 -5.59 10.05
N ALA A 39 -4.63 -4.82 11.01
CA ALA A 39 -5.08 -4.89 12.40
C ALA A 39 -6.61 -4.71 12.51
N GLN A 40 -7.27 -5.55 13.32
CA GLN A 40 -8.72 -5.52 13.49
C GLN A 40 -9.23 -4.17 14.04
N THR A 41 -8.40 -3.47 14.80
CA THR A 41 -8.70 -2.15 15.37
C THR A 41 -8.56 -1.01 14.36
N ALA A 42 -8.04 -1.28 13.17
CA ALA A 42 -7.95 -0.28 12.12
C ALA A 42 -9.34 -0.01 11.52
N SER A 43 -9.59 1.24 11.15
CA SER A 43 -10.81 1.62 10.45
C SER A 43 -10.49 2.09 9.04
N LYS A 44 -11.36 1.76 8.08
CA LYS A 44 -11.20 2.20 6.69
C LYS A 44 -11.22 3.72 6.58
N VAL A 45 -10.41 4.22 5.66
CA VAL A 45 -10.37 5.63 5.25
C VAL A 45 -10.81 5.68 3.80
N THR A 46 -11.95 6.32 3.55
CA THR A 46 -12.54 6.41 2.20
C THR A 46 -12.47 7.82 1.62
N SER A 47 -12.14 8.83 2.42
CA SER A 47 -11.98 10.21 1.97
C SER A 47 -10.50 10.60 1.87
N ALA A 48 -10.12 11.26 0.78
CA ALA A 48 -8.78 11.81 0.61
C ALA A 48 -8.45 12.89 1.67
N THR A 49 -9.44 13.63 2.16
CA THR A 49 -9.24 14.68 3.18
C THR A 49 -8.82 14.11 4.53
N ASP A 50 -9.17 12.86 4.82
CA ASP A 50 -8.74 12.18 6.06
C ASP A 50 -7.25 11.82 6.02
N LEU A 51 -6.64 11.87 4.85
CA LEU A 51 -5.20 11.68 4.62
C LEU A 51 -4.47 13.02 4.43
N ALA A 52 -5.11 14.17 4.68
CA ALA A 52 -4.50 15.48 4.44
C ALA A 52 -3.18 15.64 5.23
N GLY A 53 -2.12 16.02 4.51
CA GLY A 53 -0.77 16.19 5.09
C GLY A 53 -0.03 14.88 5.38
N ILE A 54 -0.56 13.73 4.96
CA ILE A 54 0.10 12.43 5.14
C ILE A 54 1.01 12.11 3.96
N THR A 55 2.24 11.69 4.26
CA THR A 55 3.16 11.08 3.30
C THR A 55 3.34 9.60 3.65
N PHE A 56 3.13 8.74 2.66
CA PHE A 56 3.52 7.33 2.66
C PHE A 56 4.88 7.25 1.97
N SER A 57 5.93 7.00 2.74
CA SER A 57 7.33 7.12 2.30
C SER A 57 7.94 5.83 1.79
N GLN A 58 7.21 4.71 1.90
CA GLN A 58 7.70 3.40 1.51
C GLN A 58 6.59 2.61 0.81
N TYR A 59 6.97 1.91 -0.25
CA TYR A 59 6.16 0.94 -0.94
C TYR A 59 6.73 -0.47 -0.76
N TRP A 60 5.85 -1.42 -0.46
CA TRP A 60 6.19 -2.82 -0.30
C TRP A 60 5.35 -3.68 -1.24
N GLU A 61 5.99 -4.57 -1.98
CA GLU A 61 5.37 -5.58 -2.84
C GLU A 61 6.29 -6.79 -2.86
N ASP A 62 5.75 -8.01 -2.94
CA ASP A 62 6.55 -9.24 -2.95
C ASP A 62 7.55 -9.32 -1.78
N CYS A 63 7.18 -8.70 -0.66
CA CYS A 63 7.97 -8.61 0.56
C CYS A 63 9.32 -7.89 0.38
N ARG A 64 9.34 -6.99 -0.60
CA ARG A 64 10.48 -6.15 -0.97
C ARG A 64 10.05 -4.69 -0.90
N ARG A 65 10.94 -3.84 -0.39
CA ARG A 65 10.72 -2.39 -0.39
C ARG A 65 11.18 -1.85 -1.73
N ASP A 66 10.26 -1.30 -2.51
CA ASP A 66 10.54 -0.80 -3.87
C ASP A 66 11.25 -1.84 -4.75
N GLY A 67 10.86 -3.12 -4.65
CA GLY A 67 11.52 -4.20 -5.40
C GLY A 67 12.94 -4.55 -4.93
N LEU A 68 13.43 -3.97 -3.82
CA LEU A 68 14.71 -4.33 -3.19
C LEU A 68 14.51 -5.11 -1.89
N PRO A 69 15.46 -5.97 -1.49
CA PRO A 69 15.40 -6.63 -0.19
C PRO A 69 15.30 -5.60 0.94
N ALA A 70 14.52 -5.90 1.98
CA ALA A 70 14.29 -5.00 3.12
C ALA A 70 15.59 -4.43 3.75
N ALA A 71 16.63 -5.26 3.78
CA ALA A 71 17.93 -4.94 4.36
C ALA A 71 18.80 -4.02 3.49
N THR A 72 18.49 -3.87 2.20
CA THR A 72 19.26 -3.02 1.28
C THR A 72 18.91 -1.55 1.53
N PRO A 73 19.87 -0.69 1.89
CA PRO A 73 19.63 0.75 1.99
C PRO A 73 19.13 1.26 0.64
N ALA A 74 17.96 1.88 0.61
CA ALA A 74 17.43 2.46 -0.61
C ALA A 74 17.73 3.96 -0.62
N SER A 75 18.20 4.45 -1.77
CA SER A 75 18.61 5.83 -2.01
C SER A 75 17.51 6.66 -2.66
N VAL A 76 16.51 6.00 -3.24
CA VAL A 76 15.29 6.57 -3.83
C VAL A 76 14.14 5.63 -3.48
N HIS A 77 12.95 6.19 -3.26
CA HIS A 77 11.77 5.43 -2.83
C HIS A 77 10.54 5.89 -3.59
N SER A 78 9.64 4.95 -3.86
CA SER A 78 8.29 5.31 -4.26
C SER A 78 7.56 5.91 -3.06
N SER A 79 6.71 6.90 -3.30
CA SER A 79 5.95 7.57 -2.25
C SER A 79 4.59 8.06 -2.74
N ILE A 80 3.68 8.25 -1.78
CA ILE A 80 2.42 8.95 -1.99
C ILE A 80 2.38 10.09 -0.97
N ALA A 81 2.36 11.33 -1.43
CA ALA A 81 2.22 12.50 -0.59
C ALA A 81 0.86 13.15 -0.81
N VAL A 82 0.07 13.31 0.25
CA VAL A 82 -1.25 13.94 0.21
C VAL A 82 -1.15 15.34 0.81
N ASP A 83 -1.51 16.35 0.02
CA ASP A 83 -1.48 17.75 0.46
C ASP A 83 -2.63 18.08 1.42
N THR A 84 -2.66 19.32 1.92
CA THR A 84 -3.71 19.78 2.86
C THR A 84 -5.09 19.87 2.23
N SER A 85 -5.20 19.85 0.90
CA SER A 85 -6.46 19.84 0.16
C SER A 85 -6.91 18.42 -0.21
N GLY A 86 -6.13 17.39 0.15
CA GLY A 86 -6.39 16.00 -0.18
C GLY A 86 -5.90 15.57 -1.57
N ASN A 87 -5.19 16.42 -2.32
CA ASN A 87 -4.60 16.00 -3.59
C ASN A 87 -3.38 15.13 -3.30
N ALA A 88 -3.20 14.05 -4.07
CA ALA A 88 -2.07 13.15 -3.90
C ALA A 88 -1.04 13.34 -5.02
N THR A 89 0.24 13.28 -4.69
CA THR A 89 1.33 13.09 -5.65
C THR A 89 1.93 11.72 -5.45
N LEU A 90 1.83 10.88 -6.48
CA LEU A 90 2.42 9.55 -6.52
C LEU A 90 3.76 9.67 -7.23
N THR A 91 4.82 9.27 -6.55
CA THR A 91 6.16 9.16 -7.11
C THR A 91 6.51 7.69 -7.12
N ILE A 92 6.80 7.13 -8.29
CA ILE A 92 7.30 5.77 -8.44
C ILE A 92 8.74 5.88 -8.93
N GLU A 93 9.65 5.09 -8.35
CA GLU A 93 11.05 5.12 -8.77
C GLU A 93 11.18 4.93 -10.30
N GLY A 94 11.95 5.81 -10.95
CA GLY A 94 12.17 5.76 -12.40
C GLY A 94 11.00 6.25 -13.26
N GLN A 95 9.92 6.76 -12.69
CA GLN A 95 8.76 7.27 -13.42
C GLN A 95 8.50 8.76 -13.14
N THR A 96 7.81 9.43 -14.07
CA THR A 96 7.34 10.81 -13.85
C THR A 96 6.25 10.82 -12.77
N PRO A 97 6.34 11.69 -11.76
CA PRO A 97 5.31 11.79 -10.74
C PRO A 97 3.92 12.11 -11.31
N VAL A 98 2.89 11.52 -10.72
CA VAL A 98 1.49 11.71 -11.11
C VAL A 98 0.74 12.41 -9.98
N THR A 99 0.06 13.51 -10.30
CA THR A 99 -0.81 14.20 -9.34
C THR A 99 -2.27 13.82 -9.55
N LEU A 100 -2.93 13.44 -8.46
CA LEU A 100 -4.36 13.15 -8.38
C LEU A 100 -5.07 14.25 -7.63
N THR A 101 -6.25 14.64 -8.13
CA THR A 101 -7.16 15.47 -7.33
C THR A 101 -7.70 14.67 -6.15
N ALA A 102 -8.13 15.34 -5.09
CA ALA A 102 -8.77 14.71 -3.94
C ALA A 102 -9.95 13.80 -4.32
N GLY A 103 -10.74 14.19 -5.34
CA GLY A 103 -11.84 13.37 -5.86
C GLY A 103 -11.36 12.06 -6.50
N LYS A 104 -10.28 12.10 -7.29
CA LYS A 104 -9.70 10.88 -7.88
C LYS A 104 -9.11 9.96 -6.81
N LEU A 105 -8.39 10.52 -5.83
CA LEU A 105 -7.87 9.72 -4.71
C LEU A 105 -9.02 9.08 -3.91
N THR A 106 -10.07 9.83 -3.60
CA THR A 106 -11.27 9.33 -2.90
C THR A 106 -11.94 8.17 -3.65
N ALA A 107 -12.03 8.26 -4.98
CA ALA A 107 -12.53 7.18 -5.81
C ALA A 107 -11.64 5.93 -5.70
N LEU A 108 -10.32 6.07 -5.81
CA LEU A 108 -9.38 4.95 -5.64
C LEU A 108 -9.52 4.29 -4.26
N LEU A 109 -9.61 5.09 -3.19
CA LEU A 109 -9.79 4.63 -1.80
C LEU A 109 -11.14 3.91 -1.57
N SER A 110 -12.11 4.15 -2.45
CA SER A 110 -13.43 3.51 -2.44
C SER A 110 -13.47 2.24 -3.29
N GLY A 111 -12.33 1.78 -3.82
CA GLY A 111 -12.22 0.58 -4.65
C GLY A 111 -12.48 0.81 -6.15
N VAL A 112 -12.58 2.06 -6.60
CA VAL A 112 -12.67 2.35 -8.04
C VAL A 112 -11.30 2.10 -8.68
N PRO A 113 -11.21 1.34 -9.78
CA PRO A 113 -9.93 1.07 -10.44
C PRO A 113 -9.33 2.33 -11.10
N ALA A 114 -8.01 2.37 -11.16
CA ALA A 114 -7.20 3.44 -11.76
C ALA A 114 -7.67 3.84 -13.17
N SER A 115 -7.97 2.87 -14.02
CA SER A 115 -8.49 3.08 -15.37
C SER A 115 -9.78 3.90 -15.40
N ALA A 116 -10.69 3.70 -14.44
CA ALA A 116 -11.95 4.43 -14.36
C ALA A 116 -11.79 5.89 -13.89
N VAL A 117 -10.65 6.26 -13.32
CA VAL A 117 -10.32 7.65 -12.94
C VAL A 117 -9.29 8.31 -13.88
N GLY A 118 -9.03 7.67 -15.03
CA GLY A 118 -8.16 8.17 -16.09
C GLY A 118 -6.66 7.98 -15.81
N LEU A 119 -6.30 6.96 -15.04
CA LEU A 119 -4.92 6.54 -14.80
C LEU A 119 -4.64 5.21 -15.51
N PRO A 120 -3.38 4.89 -15.84
CA PRO A 120 -3.03 3.59 -16.39
C PRO A 120 -3.26 2.46 -15.37
N GLY A 121 -3.58 1.27 -15.87
CA GLY A 121 -3.74 0.06 -15.05
C GLY A 121 -5.12 -0.07 -14.39
N ASN A 122 -5.27 -1.10 -13.56
CA ASN A 122 -6.53 -1.44 -12.89
C ASN A 122 -6.36 -1.50 -11.36
N ALA A 123 -5.32 -0.86 -10.83
CA ALA A 123 -5.06 -0.84 -9.40
C ALA A 123 -6.12 -0.01 -8.67
N TRP A 124 -6.45 -0.40 -7.44
CA TRP A 124 -7.30 0.37 -6.53
C TRP A 124 -6.75 0.27 -5.10
N PHE A 125 -7.21 1.17 -4.24
CA PHE A 125 -6.62 1.37 -2.92
C PHE A 125 -7.61 1.09 -1.79
N GLN A 126 -7.10 0.52 -0.70
CA GLN A 126 -7.80 0.47 0.58
C GLN A 126 -6.93 1.14 1.65
N ALA A 127 -7.27 2.38 2.01
CA ALA A 127 -6.60 3.05 3.11
C ALA A 127 -7.22 2.67 4.47
N VAL A 128 -6.37 2.59 5.48
CA VAL A 128 -6.76 2.30 6.86
C VAL A 128 -6.05 3.25 7.80
N ARG A 129 -6.76 3.67 8.86
CA ARG A 129 -6.21 4.41 10.00
C ARG A 129 -6.17 3.50 11.22
N PHE A 130 -5.11 3.61 12.02
CA PHE A 130 -4.89 2.83 13.23
C PHE A 130 -4.09 3.65 14.24
N VAL A 131 -4.00 3.17 15.49
CA VAL A 131 -3.17 3.79 16.53
C VAL A 131 -1.94 2.93 16.75
N SER A 132 -0.75 3.53 16.67
CA SER A 132 0.53 2.89 16.99
C SER A 132 1.37 3.83 17.84
N ALA A 133 1.90 3.32 18.95
CA ALA A 133 2.64 4.11 19.94
C ALA A 133 1.91 5.41 20.36
N GLY A 134 0.58 5.34 20.52
CA GLY A 134 -0.25 6.48 20.92
C GLY A 134 -0.49 7.54 19.84
N ARG A 135 -0.09 7.30 18.58
CA ARG A 135 -0.31 8.22 17.45
C ARG A 135 -1.20 7.57 16.40
N THR A 136 -2.09 8.37 15.82
CA THR A 136 -2.81 7.97 14.61
C THR A 136 -1.83 7.81 13.47
N ARG A 137 -1.91 6.67 12.79
CA ARG A 137 -1.11 6.29 11.65
C ARG A 137 -2.00 5.75 10.54
N PHE A 138 -1.45 5.68 9.34
CA PHE A 138 -2.15 5.28 8.14
C PHE A 138 -1.32 4.30 7.34
N ALA A 139 -2.01 3.43 6.60
CA ALA A 139 -1.43 2.60 5.55
C ALA A 139 -2.40 2.53 4.39
N ILE A 140 -1.90 2.30 3.17
CA ILE A 140 -2.71 2.02 1.99
C ILE A 140 -2.35 0.63 1.50
N VAL A 141 -3.34 -0.25 1.38
CA VAL A 141 -3.20 -1.50 0.65
C VAL A 141 -3.54 -1.24 -0.81
N GLU A 142 -2.62 -1.55 -1.70
CA GLU A 142 -2.83 -1.51 -3.13
C GLU A 142 -3.20 -2.90 -3.63
N HIS A 143 -4.25 -2.96 -4.43
CA HIS A 143 -4.68 -4.17 -5.11
C HIS A 143 -4.63 -3.91 -6.59
N GLY A 144 -3.95 -4.77 -7.35
CA GLY A 144 -3.88 -4.61 -8.80
C GLY A 144 -3.82 -5.94 -9.54
N ALA A 145 -3.91 -5.84 -10.86
CA ALA A 145 -3.70 -6.94 -11.78
C ALA A 145 -2.58 -6.57 -12.74
N ASN A 146 -1.71 -7.54 -13.03
CA ASN A 146 -0.60 -7.34 -13.94
C ASN A 146 -1.15 -7.01 -15.36
N PRO A 147 -0.71 -5.90 -15.98
CA PRO A 147 -1.21 -5.49 -17.29
C PRO A 147 -1.00 -6.54 -18.39
N GLY A 148 0.07 -7.35 -18.30
CA GLY A 148 0.39 -8.40 -19.27
C GLY A 148 -0.26 -9.75 -18.97
N ASN A 149 -0.87 -9.91 -17.79
CA ASN A 149 -1.59 -11.12 -17.41
C ASN A 149 -2.61 -10.80 -16.31
N THR A 150 -3.86 -10.58 -16.70
CA THR A 150 -4.94 -10.22 -15.77
C THR A 150 -5.29 -11.32 -14.77
N ASN A 151 -4.82 -12.56 -14.97
CA ASN A 151 -4.94 -13.64 -13.99
C ASN A 151 -3.86 -13.59 -12.90
N ARG A 152 -2.87 -12.69 -13.03
CA ARG A 152 -1.85 -12.44 -12.01
C ARG A 152 -2.17 -11.12 -11.30
N GLY A 153 -2.85 -11.24 -10.17
CA GLY A 153 -2.98 -10.14 -9.22
C GLY A 153 -1.66 -9.84 -8.51
N TYR A 154 -1.57 -8.64 -7.93
CA TYR A 154 -0.55 -8.30 -6.94
C TYR A 154 -1.20 -7.55 -5.78
N VAL A 155 -0.54 -7.58 -4.63
CA VAL A 155 -0.90 -6.78 -3.48
C VAL A 155 0.32 -6.04 -2.96
N GLY A 156 0.19 -4.72 -2.85
CA GLY A 156 1.21 -3.82 -2.35
C GLY A 156 0.75 -3.12 -1.07
N VAL A 157 1.69 -2.55 -0.33
CA VAL A 157 1.41 -1.72 0.85
C VAL A 157 2.25 -0.45 0.82
N TRP A 158 1.58 0.68 0.97
CA TRP A 158 2.18 1.98 1.22
C TRP A 158 2.12 2.29 2.70
N VAL A 159 3.27 2.58 3.32
CA VAL A 159 3.37 2.88 4.76
C VAL A 159 4.01 4.26 4.99
N GLN A 160 3.62 4.89 6.09
CA GLN A 160 4.16 6.18 6.54
C GLN A 160 5.63 6.08 6.96
#